data_AF-A0A973FZI9-F1
#
_entry.id   AF-A0A973FZI9-F1
#
_cell.length_a   1.000
_cell.length_b   1.000
_cell.length_c   1.000
_cell.angle_alpha   90.00
_cell.angle_beta   90.00
_cell.angle_gamma   90.00
#
_symmetry.space_group_name_H-M   'P 1'
#
loop_
_entity.id
_entity.type
_entity.pdbx_description
1 polymer ?
#
loop_
_entity_poly.entity_id
_entity_poly.type
_entity_poly.pdbx_seq_one_letter_code
_entity_poly.pdbx_strand_id
1 'polypeptide(L)'
;FWREVVDRVQKEVPDTLLLAEAFWMLEGYFVRTLGMHRVYNSAFMHMLKKEDNTGYRYLIKNTLEFDPEILKRYVNFMNNPDEDTAIAQFGRGDKYFGVCMMMITMPGLPMIGHGQVEGFTEKYGMEYAKAYYDEQPDEHLVERHYREIFPIMKKRPLFAEVRNFFLYDVFSPEGSVNENIFAYSNRRDNETALVVFNNSFERATGWIRTSVGYLREGRVLQSSLGEGLDLGNRENSFVIFRDHASGLEFIRSLSEIHEKGLLVALEGYKYNVFLDFHTVQPSRFRPYDRLCIELNGSGRPSIERAALEMSFAPFHRSLVAALEEMPPFNNLTDMQDKATLQAFAGTVASLLDKTALQLGEFVEKPLEVPPGLAERAASLLKKAASAALVLLRQPDSRKFQTALGLASADTMDFPRLCLHWIVLEALQEMLAASGALTSNIIDDCLLSEALAASYSEKGLLGIRTGNIPDMLACLLSLKPMPADAVPGEVLAAYLERLNGENCGHLGKLLLFDERNGRTWFREHPFSVLLAWITLKNLTGMQEAAPGKGKKKPAVTSATAKEWIDAAGTIEMKAFLAGYERGEFFGKKI
;
A
#
# COMPACT_ATOMS: atom_id res chain seq x y z
N PHE A 1 -27.25 43.89 27.04
CA PHE A 1 -28.01 42.71 26.60
C PHE A 1 -27.11 41.48 26.42
N TRP A 2 -26.37 41.31 25.32
CA TRP A 2 -25.65 40.04 25.04
C TRP A 2 -24.68 39.57 26.15
N ARG A 3 -23.94 40.49 26.80
CA ARG A 3 -23.09 40.15 27.95
C ARG A 3 -23.89 39.51 29.10
N GLU A 4 -25.07 40.04 29.41
CA GLU A 4 -25.94 39.49 30.45
C GLU A 4 -26.45 38.08 30.08
N VAL A 5 -26.79 37.86 28.80
CA VAL A 5 -27.18 36.53 28.31
C VAL A 5 -26.04 35.53 28.47
N VAL A 6 -24.82 35.90 28.08
CA VAL A 6 -23.64 35.04 28.20
C VAL A 6 -23.36 34.73 29.68
N ASP A 7 -23.33 35.75 30.54
CA ASP A 7 -23.09 35.57 31.98
C ASP A 7 -24.13 34.66 32.63
N ARG A 8 -25.41 34.81 32.27
CA ARG A 8 -26.50 33.96 32.78
C ARG A 8 -26.45 32.55 32.23
N VAL A 9 -26.20 32.37 30.93
CA VAL A 9 -26.03 31.05 30.30
C VAL A 9 -24.89 30.29 30.98
N GLN A 10 -23.75 30.95 31.21
CA GLN A 10 -22.61 30.32 31.88
C GLN A 10 -22.91 29.90 33.32
N LYS A 11 -23.79 30.62 34.02
CA LYS A 11 -24.17 30.32 35.42
C LYS A 11 -25.32 29.32 35.54
N GLU A 12 -26.33 29.44 34.70
CA GLU A 12 -27.61 28.73 34.82
C GLU A 12 -27.64 27.46 33.96
N VAL A 13 -26.97 27.46 32.80
CA VAL A 13 -26.94 26.35 31.83
C VAL A 13 -25.56 26.22 31.14
N PRO A 14 -24.48 25.92 31.91
CA PRO A 14 -23.08 26.03 31.48
C PRO A 14 -22.71 25.16 30.26
N ASP A 15 -23.47 24.10 29.99
CA ASP A 15 -23.24 23.21 28.83
C ASP A 15 -23.83 23.77 27.51
N THR A 16 -24.42 24.97 27.54
CA THR A 16 -25.03 25.61 26.36
C THR A 16 -24.00 26.42 25.57
N LEU A 17 -23.78 26.04 24.31
CA LEU A 17 -22.91 26.78 23.40
C LEU A 17 -23.66 27.94 22.72
N LEU A 18 -23.04 29.12 22.74
CA LEU A 18 -23.54 30.32 22.07
C LEU A 18 -22.66 30.63 20.86
N LEU A 19 -23.30 30.78 19.71
CA LEU A 19 -22.66 31.05 18.44
C LEU A 19 -23.18 32.38 17.89
N ALA A 20 -22.26 33.28 17.58
CA ALA A 20 -22.56 34.59 17.05
C ALA A 20 -22.39 34.61 15.53
N GLU A 21 -23.48 34.82 14.81
CA GLU A 21 -23.49 35.14 13.39
C GLU A 21 -23.30 36.67 13.24
N ALA A 22 -22.05 37.13 13.16
CA ALA A 22 -21.71 38.55 13.00
C ALA A 22 -20.65 38.72 11.92
N PHE A 23 -20.80 39.72 11.04
CA PHE A 23 -20.07 39.81 9.77
C PHE A 23 -19.25 41.10 9.59
N TRP A 24 -18.57 41.57 10.64
CA TRP A 24 -18.01 42.94 10.67
C TRP A 24 -16.52 43.03 11.01
N MET A 25 -15.74 41.95 10.89
CA MET A 25 -14.34 41.93 11.39
C MET A 25 -14.25 42.28 12.90
N LEU A 26 -15.35 42.04 13.64
CA LEU A 26 -15.51 42.31 15.07
C LEU A 26 -15.40 41.03 15.90
N GLU A 27 -14.89 39.94 15.33
CA GLU A 27 -14.89 38.62 15.96
C GLU A 27 -14.14 38.66 17.30
N GLY A 28 -13.02 39.38 17.35
CA GLY A 28 -12.26 39.63 18.59
C GLY A 28 -13.08 40.37 19.65
N TYR A 29 -13.96 41.29 19.27
CA TYR A 29 -14.87 41.99 20.19
C TYR A 29 -15.93 41.04 20.75
N PHE A 30 -16.58 40.22 19.90
CA PHE A 30 -17.59 39.25 20.35
C PHE A 30 -17.01 38.19 21.28
N VAL A 31 -15.81 37.70 20.97
CA VAL A 31 -15.12 36.69 21.77
C VAL A 31 -14.68 37.24 23.12
N ARG A 32 -13.94 38.35 23.14
CA ARG A 32 -13.30 38.85 24.36
C ARG A 32 -14.20 39.74 25.20
N THR A 33 -14.98 40.61 24.55
CA THR A 33 -15.77 41.62 25.24
C THR A 33 -17.14 41.08 25.63
N LEU A 34 -17.75 40.24 24.78
CA LEU A 34 -19.06 39.66 25.05
C LEU A 34 -18.99 38.24 25.60
N GLY A 35 -17.87 37.53 25.46
CA GLY A 35 -17.70 36.18 25.99
C GLY A 35 -18.35 35.08 25.13
N MET A 36 -18.67 35.38 23.86
CA MET A 36 -19.28 34.38 22.97
C MET A 36 -18.35 33.18 22.77
N HIS A 37 -18.95 31.97 22.75
CA HIS A 37 -18.21 30.72 22.63
C HIS A 37 -17.67 30.52 21.21
N ARG A 38 -18.47 30.87 20.20
CA ARG A 38 -18.13 30.76 18.78
C ARG A 38 -18.61 31.98 17.99
N VAL A 39 -17.94 32.29 16.90
CA VAL A 39 -18.30 33.40 15.99
C VAL A 39 -18.04 33.01 14.54
N TYR A 40 -18.95 33.39 13.65
CA TYR A 40 -18.81 33.16 12.21
C TYR A 40 -17.58 33.87 11.64
N ASN A 41 -16.89 33.19 10.73
CA ASN A 41 -15.74 33.72 10.01
C ASN A 41 -16.05 33.81 8.51
N SER A 42 -16.81 34.83 8.10
CA SER A 42 -17.12 35.05 6.68
C SER A 42 -15.89 35.42 5.86
N ALA A 43 -14.83 35.93 6.49
CA ALA A 43 -13.56 36.21 5.82
C ALA A 43 -12.96 34.93 5.22
N PHE A 44 -13.08 33.78 5.89
CA PHE A 44 -12.68 32.47 5.33
C PHE A 44 -13.31 32.24 3.96
N MET A 45 -14.63 32.33 3.89
CA MET A 45 -15.39 32.06 2.66
C MET A 45 -15.09 33.11 1.57
N HIS A 46 -15.24 34.40 1.88
CA HIS A 46 -15.14 35.45 0.87
C HIS A 46 -13.71 35.63 0.33
N MET A 47 -12.69 35.58 1.20
CA MET A 47 -11.30 35.79 0.78
C MET A 47 -10.78 34.59 0.00
N LEU A 48 -11.05 33.35 0.45
CA LEU A 48 -10.62 32.16 -0.30
C LEU A 48 -11.36 32.01 -1.64
N LYS A 49 -12.65 32.39 -1.72
CA LYS A 49 -13.41 32.45 -2.98
C LYS A 49 -12.73 33.40 -3.98
N LYS A 50 -12.38 34.60 -3.53
CA LYS A 50 -11.78 35.68 -4.34
C LYS A 50 -10.26 35.56 -4.53
N GLU A 51 -9.62 34.55 -3.93
CA GLU A 51 -8.16 34.40 -3.89
C GLU A 51 -7.45 35.62 -3.28
N ASP A 52 -8.10 36.31 -2.33
CA ASP A 52 -7.47 37.30 -1.47
C ASP A 52 -6.65 36.60 -0.38
N ASN A 53 -5.63 35.86 -0.82
CA ASN A 53 -4.82 35.00 0.04
C ASN A 53 -3.98 35.83 1.00
N THR A 54 -3.42 36.95 0.52
CA THR A 54 -2.68 37.92 1.33
C THR A 54 -3.54 38.48 2.46
N GLY A 55 -4.79 38.90 2.17
CA GLY A 55 -5.71 39.41 3.17
C GLY A 55 -6.07 38.36 4.23
N TYR A 56 -6.36 37.13 3.80
CA TYR A 56 -6.70 36.05 4.72
C TYR A 56 -5.51 35.61 5.59
N ARG A 57 -4.30 35.51 5.02
CA ARG A 57 -3.08 35.23 5.79
C ARG A 57 -2.78 36.33 6.80
N TYR A 58 -2.92 37.59 6.40
CA TYR A 58 -2.74 38.73 7.31
C TYR A 58 -3.70 38.66 8.51
N LEU A 59 -4.98 38.33 8.27
CA LEU A 59 -5.97 38.14 9.34
C LEU A 59 -5.54 37.05 10.33
N ILE A 60 -5.10 35.88 9.85
CA ILE A 60 -4.66 34.79 10.74
C ILE A 60 -3.38 35.18 11.49
N LYS A 61 -2.38 35.76 10.81
CA LYS A 61 -1.12 36.20 11.43
C LYS A 61 -1.38 37.16 12.59
N ASN A 62 -2.18 38.21 12.36
CA ASN A 62 -2.55 39.16 13.41
C ASN A 62 -3.31 38.50 14.56
N THR A 63 -4.19 37.55 14.25
CA THR A 63 -4.93 36.81 15.28
C THR A 63 -3.97 36.01 16.16
N LEU A 64 -2.99 35.32 15.57
CA LEU A 64 -1.98 34.57 16.32
C LEU A 64 -1.06 35.47 17.16
N GLU A 65 -0.64 36.63 16.64
CA GLU A 65 0.21 37.57 17.40
C GLU A 65 -0.56 38.30 18.52
N PHE A 66 -1.86 38.50 18.34
CA PHE A 66 -2.70 39.19 19.32
C PHE A 66 -3.27 38.26 20.40
N ASP A 67 -3.94 37.18 20.00
CA ASP A 67 -4.50 36.16 20.88
C ASP A 67 -4.90 34.90 20.09
N PRO A 68 -4.05 33.84 20.07
CA PRO A 68 -4.33 32.60 19.36
C PRO A 68 -5.65 31.93 19.77
N GLU A 69 -6.14 32.14 21.00
CA GLU A 69 -7.37 31.51 21.50
C GLU A 69 -8.62 31.98 20.74
N ILE A 70 -8.54 33.10 20.02
CA ILE A 70 -9.61 33.57 19.12
C ILE A 70 -9.78 32.61 17.95
N LEU A 71 -8.69 32.05 17.40
CA LEU A 71 -8.73 31.23 16.19
C LEU A 71 -9.60 29.98 16.38
N LYS A 72 -9.51 29.30 17.53
CA LYS A 72 -10.37 28.13 17.84
C LYS A 72 -11.84 28.46 18.15
N ARG A 73 -12.20 29.74 18.14
CA ARG A 73 -13.60 30.18 18.29
C ARG A 73 -14.25 30.51 16.95
N TYR A 74 -13.50 30.54 15.86
CA TYR A 74 -14.07 30.74 14.54
C TYR A 74 -14.91 29.56 14.09
N VAL A 75 -16.00 29.89 13.40
CA VAL A 75 -16.82 28.95 12.66
C VAL A 75 -16.53 29.19 11.18
N ASN A 76 -15.79 28.26 10.58
CA ASN A 76 -15.43 28.32 9.16
C ASN A 76 -16.47 27.55 8.36
N PHE A 77 -16.94 28.15 7.26
CA PHE A 77 -17.95 27.58 6.36
C PHE A 77 -17.64 27.99 4.92
N MET A 78 -18.12 27.21 3.95
CA MET A 78 -18.00 27.51 2.52
C MET A 78 -19.28 28.12 1.94
N ASN A 79 -20.40 28.01 2.65
CA ASN A 79 -21.64 28.70 2.39
C ASN A 79 -22.50 28.70 3.66
N ASN A 80 -23.54 29.52 3.65
CA ASN A 80 -24.65 29.50 4.59
C ASN A 80 -25.95 29.76 3.79
N PRO A 81 -27.14 29.72 4.42
CA PRO A 81 -28.41 29.95 3.72
C PRO A 81 -28.54 31.32 3.02
N ASP A 82 -27.82 32.35 3.52
CA ASP A 82 -27.86 33.71 2.98
C ASP A 82 -26.86 33.92 1.82
N GLU A 83 -25.93 32.99 1.60
CA GLU A 83 -24.86 33.04 0.60
C GLU A 83 -25.10 32.05 -0.55
N ASP A 84 -24.37 32.22 -1.65
CA ASP A 84 -24.43 31.25 -2.76
C ASP A 84 -23.94 29.86 -2.30
N THR A 85 -24.45 28.80 -2.95
CA THR A 85 -24.05 27.42 -2.64
C THR A 85 -22.55 27.21 -2.80
N ALA A 86 -21.96 26.33 -2.00
CA ALA A 86 -20.51 26.11 -2.02
C ALA A 86 -19.98 25.76 -3.43
N ILE A 87 -20.75 25.01 -4.22
CA ILE A 87 -20.38 24.68 -5.59
C ILE A 87 -20.48 25.86 -6.56
N ALA A 88 -21.42 26.79 -6.37
CA ALA A 88 -21.48 28.03 -7.16
C ALA A 88 -20.30 28.95 -6.84
N GLN A 89 -19.80 28.89 -5.59
CA GLN A 89 -18.68 29.72 -5.14
C GLN A 89 -17.30 29.16 -5.50
N PHE A 90 -17.10 27.85 -5.36
CA PHE A 90 -15.78 27.20 -5.46
C PHE A 90 -15.69 26.15 -6.58
N GLY A 91 -16.78 25.91 -7.31
CA GLY A 91 -16.88 24.84 -8.30
C GLY A 91 -17.02 23.46 -7.66
N ARG A 92 -16.80 22.42 -8.46
CA ARG A 92 -16.86 21.00 -8.05
C ARG A 92 -15.50 20.30 -8.04
N GLY A 93 -14.45 21.06 -8.40
CA GLY A 93 -13.10 20.55 -8.61
C GLY A 93 -12.18 20.78 -7.42
N ASP A 94 -10.88 20.91 -7.70
CA ASP A 94 -9.85 20.92 -6.67
C ASP A 94 -9.91 22.14 -5.74
N LYS A 95 -10.33 23.32 -6.22
CA LYS A 95 -10.51 24.51 -5.37
C LYS A 95 -11.51 24.25 -4.24
N TYR A 96 -12.64 23.63 -4.57
CA TYR A 96 -13.66 23.23 -3.59
C TYR A 96 -13.06 22.30 -2.52
N PHE A 97 -12.38 21.23 -2.93
CA PHE A 97 -11.81 20.27 -1.98
C PHE A 97 -10.66 20.84 -1.17
N GLY A 98 -9.82 21.69 -1.75
CA GLY A 98 -8.74 22.36 -1.04
C GLY A 98 -9.24 23.32 0.05
N VAL A 99 -10.26 24.13 -0.26
CA VAL A 99 -10.90 25.02 0.73
C VAL A 99 -11.67 24.21 1.78
N CYS A 100 -12.37 23.15 1.39
CA CYS A 100 -13.04 22.24 2.33
C CYS A 100 -12.02 21.57 3.27
N MET A 101 -10.87 21.16 2.74
CA MET A 101 -9.78 20.58 3.53
C MET A 101 -9.23 21.60 4.54
N MET A 102 -9.00 22.85 4.12
CA MET A 102 -8.64 23.93 5.06
C MET A 102 -9.70 24.13 6.14
N MET A 103 -10.98 24.14 5.77
CA MET A 103 -12.08 24.36 6.71
C MET A 103 -12.06 23.35 7.85
N ILE A 104 -11.81 22.06 7.54
CA ILE A 104 -11.82 20.98 8.54
C ILE A 104 -10.48 20.80 9.28
N THR A 105 -9.37 21.35 8.76
CA THR A 105 -8.03 21.23 9.35
C THR A 105 -7.52 22.50 10.05
N MET A 106 -8.23 23.63 9.90
CA MET A 106 -8.00 24.83 10.72
C MET A 106 -8.60 24.68 12.13
N PRO A 107 -8.03 25.33 13.16
CA PRO A 107 -8.67 25.43 14.47
C PRO A 107 -10.05 26.08 14.38
N GLY A 108 -10.96 25.67 15.27
CA GLY A 108 -12.33 26.20 15.31
C GLY A 108 -13.41 25.16 15.05
N LEU A 109 -14.54 25.60 14.51
CA LEU A 109 -15.66 24.73 14.16
C LEU A 109 -15.88 24.76 12.64
N PRO A 110 -15.66 23.65 11.91
CA PRO A 110 -16.11 23.56 10.53
C PRO A 110 -17.63 23.39 10.50
N MET A 111 -18.30 24.07 9.57
CA MET A 111 -19.73 23.91 9.32
C MET A 111 -19.96 23.62 7.84
N ILE A 112 -20.63 22.50 7.57
CA ILE A 112 -21.00 22.05 6.22
C ILE A 112 -22.44 22.47 5.97
N GLY A 113 -22.68 23.20 4.87
CA GLY A 113 -24.02 23.64 4.49
C GLY A 113 -24.89 22.48 3.98
N HIS A 114 -26.21 22.66 4.01
CA HIS A 114 -27.13 21.72 3.38
C HIS A 114 -26.83 21.58 1.88
N GLY A 115 -26.87 20.36 1.36
CA GLY A 115 -26.61 20.06 -0.06
C GLY A 115 -25.14 20.22 -0.49
N GLN A 116 -24.24 20.61 0.42
CA GLN A 116 -22.83 20.83 0.08
C GLN A 116 -22.12 19.52 -0.30
N VAL A 117 -22.42 18.41 0.38
CA VAL A 117 -21.80 17.09 0.10
C VAL A 117 -22.34 16.52 -1.21
N GLU A 118 -23.65 16.66 -1.42
CA GLU A 118 -24.39 16.19 -2.58
C GLU A 118 -24.15 17.05 -3.83
N GLY A 119 -23.67 18.29 -3.66
CA GLY A 119 -23.42 19.21 -4.76
C GLY A 119 -24.67 19.88 -5.30
N PHE A 120 -25.66 20.14 -4.45
CA PHE A 120 -26.87 20.85 -4.84
C PHE A 120 -26.60 22.31 -5.17
N THR A 121 -27.27 22.78 -6.23
CA THR A 121 -27.13 24.12 -6.80
C THR A 121 -28.18 25.09 -6.29
N GLU A 122 -29.34 24.59 -5.84
CA GLU A 122 -30.41 25.44 -5.32
C GLU A 122 -29.98 26.14 -4.01
N LYS A 123 -30.18 27.46 -3.97
CA LYS A 123 -29.98 28.25 -2.77
C LYS A 123 -31.27 28.28 -1.97
N TYR A 124 -31.19 27.87 -0.70
CA TYR A 124 -32.32 27.82 0.22
C TYR A 124 -32.27 29.00 1.19
N GLY A 125 -32.91 30.11 0.82
CA GLY A 125 -33.14 31.24 1.72
C GLY A 125 -34.29 31.00 2.71
N MET A 126 -34.46 31.90 3.68
CA MET A 126 -35.53 31.82 4.69
C MET A 126 -36.95 31.94 4.10
N GLU A 127 -37.07 32.37 2.84
CA GLU A 127 -38.31 32.51 2.07
C GLU A 127 -38.81 31.18 1.45
N TYR A 128 -38.02 30.11 1.50
CA TYR A 128 -38.36 28.82 0.87
C TYR A 128 -39.07 27.88 1.85
N ALA A 129 -40.25 27.38 1.46
CA ALA A 129 -41.01 26.38 2.25
C ALA A 129 -40.68 24.93 1.87
N LYS A 130 -40.07 24.71 0.70
CA LYS A 130 -39.61 23.42 0.16
C LYS A 130 -38.59 23.64 -0.96
N ALA A 131 -37.86 22.59 -1.32
CA ALA A 131 -37.06 22.58 -2.54
C ALA A 131 -37.93 22.64 -3.79
N TYR A 132 -37.49 23.40 -4.81
CA TYR A 132 -38.15 23.47 -6.10
C TYR A 132 -37.48 22.61 -7.16
N TYR A 133 -36.20 22.30 -7.00
CA TYR A 133 -35.46 21.41 -7.89
C TYR A 133 -35.42 19.99 -7.35
N ASP A 134 -35.65 19.02 -8.23
CA ASP A 134 -35.42 17.60 -7.96
C ASP A 134 -33.96 17.24 -8.30
N GLU A 135 -33.05 17.81 -7.51
CA GLU A 135 -31.61 17.58 -7.70
C GLU A 135 -31.22 16.17 -7.22
N GLN A 136 -30.46 15.47 -8.05
CA GLN A 136 -29.85 14.20 -7.68
C GLN A 136 -28.41 14.45 -7.21
N PRO A 137 -27.93 13.74 -6.18
CA PRO A 137 -26.54 13.88 -5.72
C PRO A 137 -25.52 13.66 -6.84
N ASP A 138 -24.48 14.48 -6.87
CA ASP A 138 -23.30 14.26 -7.71
C ASP A 138 -22.46 13.13 -7.07
N GLU A 139 -22.66 11.89 -7.53
CA GLU A 139 -22.01 10.70 -6.96
C GLU A 139 -20.49 10.80 -6.93
N HIS A 140 -19.88 11.48 -7.91
CA HIS A 140 -18.43 11.69 -7.92
C HIS A 140 -17.99 12.65 -6.80
N LEU A 141 -18.75 13.73 -6.57
CA LEU A 141 -18.49 14.66 -5.49
C LEU A 141 -18.66 13.97 -4.12
N VAL A 142 -19.72 13.17 -3.96
CA VAL A 142 -19.97 12.39 -2.75
C VAL A 142 -18.83 11.40 -2.50
N GLU A 143 -18.44 10.61 -3.50
CA GLU A 143 -17.32 9.66 -3.41
C GLU A 143 -16.03 10.37 -2.99
N ARG A 144 -15.71 11.54 -3.58
CA ARG A 144 -14.54 12.32 -3.19
C ARG A 144 -14.61 12.82 -1.74
N HIS A 145 -15.77 13.21 -1.21
CA HIS A 145 -15.89 13.54 0.22
C HIS A 145 -15.58 12.34 1.12
N TYR A 146 -16.08 11.15 0.78
CA TYR A 146 -15.79 9.92 1.51
C TYR A 146 -14.31 9.53 1.45
N ARG A 147 -13.66 9.76 0.30
CA ARG A 147 -12.24 9.44 0.11
C ARG A 147 -11.31 10.47 0.76
N GLU A 148 -11.58 11.76 0.61
CA GLU A 148 -10.64 12.84 0.94
C GLU A 148 -11.01 13.53 2.26
N ILE A 149 -12.25 13.98 2.42
CA ILE A 149 -12.65 14.89 3.52
C ILE A 149 -12.99 14.13 4.81
N PHE A 150 -13.86 13.14 4.75
CA PHE A 150 -14.38 12.47 5.94
C PHE A 150 -13.32 11.69 6.75
N PRO A 151 -12.28 11.06 6.15
CA PRO A 151 -11.21 10.46 6.93
C PRO A 151 -10.45 11.48 7.79
N ILE A 152 -10.19 12.67 7.25
CA ILE A 152 -9.55 13.77 7.99
C ILE A 152 -10.52 14.36 9.03
N MET A 153 -11.80 14.48 8.70
CA MET A 153 -12.83 14.94 9.64
C MET A 153 -12.95 14.03 10.87
N LYS A 154 -12.75 12.71 10.72
CA LYS A 154 -12.68 11.78 11.88
C LYS A 154 -11.49 12.07 12.80
N LYS A 155 -10.43 12.71 12.28
CA LYS A 155 -9.27 13.21 13.03
C LYS A 155 -9.46 14.66 13.51
N ARG A 156 -10.68 15.22 13.48
CA ARG A 156 -10.98 16.62 13.89
C ARG A 156 -10.29 17.07 15.18
N PRO A 157 -10.21 16.25 16.25
CA PRO A 157 -9.57 16.69 17.47
C PRO A 157 -8.07 17.03 17.34
N LEU A 158 -7.35 16.47 16.35
CA LEU A 158 -5.96 16.82 16.02
C LEU A 158 -5.81 18.28 15.60
N PHE A 159 -6.87 18.83 14.99
CA PHE A 159 -6.86 20.15 14.37
C PHE A 159 -7.61 21.21 15.17
N ALA A 160 -8.30 20.85 16.26
CA ALA A 160 -9.31 21.72 16.88
C ALA A 160 -8.72 22.82 17.75
N GLU A 161 -7.58 22.54 18.39
CA GLU A 161 -6.92 23.42 19.35
C GLU A 161 -5.81 24.25 18.69
N VAL A 162 -5.42 25.33 19.38
CA VAL A 162 -4.39 26.29 18.91
C VAL A 162 -3.04 26.13 19.62
N ARG A 163 -2.98 25.35 20.69
CA ARG A 163 -1.78 25.23 21.55
C ARG A 163 -0.52 24.80 20.79
N ASN A 164 -0.68 23.91 19.82
CA ASN A 164 0.38 23.42 18.95
C ASN A 164 0.11 23.76 17.48
N PHE A 165 -0.70 24.79 17.21
CA PHE A 165 -0.98 25.24 15.87
C PHE A 165 0.11 26.24 15.44
N PHE A 166 0.80 25.94 14.35
CA PHE A 166 1.83 26.82 13.80
C PHE A 166 1.51 27.09 12.34
N LEU A 167 1.23 28.35 12.00
CA LEU A 167 1.18 28.83 10.61
C LEU A 167 2.60 29.15 10.15
N TYR A 168 2.96 28.77 8.92
CA TYR A 168 4.27 29.00 8.35
C TYR A 168 4.23 29.97 7.16
N ASP A 169 5.33 30.70 7.01
CA ASP A 169 5.65 31.36 5.75
C ASP A 169 6.30 30.35 4.80
N VAL A 170 5.87 30.39 3.53
CA VAL A 170 6.43 29.56 2.47
C VAL A 170 7.26 30.45 1.57
N PHE A 171 8.58 30.31 1.64
CA PHE A 171 9.50 31.15 0.89
C PHE A 171 9.71 30.59 -0.52
N SER A 172 9.41 31.40 -1.53
CA SER A 172 9.68 31.04 -2.92
C SER A 172 11.19 30.95 -3.18
N PRO A 173 11.63 30.34 -4.30
CA PRO A 173 13.05 30.33 -4.69
C PRO A 173 13.67 31.73 -4.80
N GLU A 174 12.85 32.75 -5.06
CA GLU A 174 13.25 34.16 -5.16
C GLU A 174 13.40 34.85 -3.79
N GLY A 175 13.03 34.17 -2.70
CA GLY A 175 13.20 34.64 -1.33
C GLY A 175 12.04 35.47 -0.76
N SER A 176 10.94 35.64 -1.50
CA SER A 176 9.73 36.27 -1.00
C SER A 176 8.75 35.25 -0.42
N VAL A 177 7.86 35.69 0.47
CA VAL A 177 6.77 34.84 0.97
C VAL A 177 5.75 34.67 -0.14
N ASN A 178 5.44 33.43 -0.49
CA ASN A 178 4.34 33.11 -1.39
C ASN A 178 3.03 33.05 -0.60
N GLU A 179 2.26 34.14 -0.68
CA GLU A 179 0.98 34.27 0.04
C GLU A 179 -0.11 33.32 -0.50
N ASN A 180 0.05 32.74 -1.70
CA ASN A 180 -0.93 31.78 -2.24
C ASN A 180 -0.86 30.40 -1.56
N ILE A 181 0.27 30.08 -0.91
CA ILE A 181 0.42 28.81 -0.19
C ILE A 181 0.11 29.00 1.30
N PHE A 182 -0.90 28.28 1.77
CA PHE A 182 -1.19 28.11 3.18
C PHE A 182 -0.47 26.87 3.68
N ALA A 183 0.41 27.01 4.67
CA ALA A 183 1.12 25.90 5.29
C ALA A 183 1.02 26.00 6.81
N TYR A 184 0.50 24.98 7.47
CA TYR A 184 0.38 24.95 8.93
C TYR A 184 0.44 23.55 9.50
N SER A 185 0.93 23.44 10.72
CA SER A 185 0.95 22.19 11.47
C SER A 185 0.04 22.25 12.68
N ASN A 186 -0.42 21.09 13.12
CA ASN A 186 -1.05 20.93 14.42
C ASN A 186 -0.67 19.58 15.02
N ARG A 187 -0.76 19.49 16.34
CA ARG A 187 -0.38 18.30 17.10
C ARG A 187 -1.29 18.08 18.28
N ARG A 188 -1.68 16.82 18.46
CA ARG A 188 -2.38 16.34 19.62
C ARG A 188 -1.77 15.01 20.07
N ASP A 189 -1.36 14.95 21.33
CA ASP A 189 -0.70 13.78 21.90
C ASP A 189 0.50 13.35 21.03
N ASN A 190 0.47 12.16 20.45
CA ASN A 190 1.51 11.63 19.55
C ASN A 190 1.17 11.78 18.06
N GLU A 191 0.03 12.39 17.71
CA GLU A 191 -0.36 12.63 16.32
C GLU A 191 0.04 14.04 15.90
N THR A 192 0.74 14.14 14.78
CA THR A 192 1.18 15.39 14.15
C THR A 192 0.65 15.45 12.72
N ALA A 193 0.23 16.63 12.28
CA ALA A 193 -0.14 16.90 10.90
C ALA A 193 0.58 18.13 10.35
N LEU A 194 0.89 18.12 9.06
CA LEU A 194 1.29 19.29 8.28
C LEU A 194 0.38 19.41 7.06
N VAL A 195 -0.36 20.51 6.98
CA VAL A 195 -1.28 20.81 5.89
C VAL A 195 -0.67 21.89 5.02
N VAL A 196 -0.69 21.67 3.71
CA VAL A 196 -0.22 22.62 2.71
C VAL A 196 -1.28 22.74 1.62
N PHE A 197 -1.68 23.95 1.25
CA PHE A 197 -2.67 24.18 0.20
C PHE A 197 -2.30 25.40 -0.64
N ASN A 198 -2.37 25.25 -1.95
CA ASN A 198 -2.19 26.35 -2.90
C ASN A 198 -3.56 26.89 -3.34
N ASN A 199 -3.99 28.03 -2.78
CA ASN A 199 -5.25 28.66 -3.18
C ASN A 199 -5.08 29.58 -4.41
N SER A 200 -4.48 29.06 -5.46
CA SER A 200 -4.31 29.75 -6.75
C SER A 200 -4.31 28.73 -7.87
N PHE A 201 -4.60 29.18 -9.09
CA PHE A 201 -4.46 28.34 -10.28
C PHE A 201 -3.00 28.10 -10.68
N GLU A 202 -2.09 29.01 -10.34
CA GLU A 202 -0.69 28.89 -10.71
C GLU A 202 0.03 27.86 -9.85
N ARG A 203 0.94 27.10 -10.47
CA ARG A 203 1.84 26.20 -9.75
C ARG A 203 2.76 27.03 -8.86
N ALA A 204 2.98 26.54 -7.64
CA ALA A 204 3.86 27.21 -6.69
C ALA A 204 4.79 26.21 -6.00
N THR A 205 6.02 26.67 -5.75
CA THR A 205 7.06 25.92 -5.03
C THR A 205 7.67 26.82 -3.97
N GLY A 206 8.01 26.25 -2.81
CA GLY A 206 8.72 27.00 -1.78
C GLY A 206 9.11 26.17 -0.55
N TRP A 207 9.83 26.81 0.35
CA TRP A 207 10.35 26.19 1.57
C TRP A 207 9.51 26.59 2.78
N ILE A 208 9.06 25.58 3.53
CA ILE A 208 8.46 25.73 4.86
C ILE A 208 9.58 25.57 5.88
N ARG A 209 9.88 26.60 6.66
CA ARG A 209 10.99 26.54 7.64
C ARG A 209 10.65 27.08 9.02
N THR A 210 10.11 28.28 9.09
CA THR A 210 9.86 28.99 10.36
C THR A 210 8.42 29.45 10.41
N SER A 211 7.79 29.31 11.58
CA SER A 211 6.42 29.77 11.78
C SER A 211 6.34 31.30 11.71
N VAL A 212 5.15 31.80 11.44
CA VAL A 212 4.80 33.19 11.71
C VAL A 212 4.85 33.45 13.22
N GLY A 213 4.78 34.73 13.61
CA GLY A 213 4.69 35.12 15.03
C GLY A 213 3.40 34.63 15.67
N TYR A 214 3.49 34.13 16.90
CA TYR A 214 2.32 33.80 17.71
C TYR A 214 2.55 34.17 19.18
N LEU A 215 1.49 34.60 19.87
CA LEU A 215 1.56 34.98 21.28
C LEU A 215 1.54 33.75 22.18
N ARG A 216 2.51 33.64 23.08
CA ARG A 216 2.52 32.63 24.14
C ARG A 216 3.17 33.22 25.39
N GLU A 217 2.50 33.05 26.54
CA GLU A 217 3.00 33.56 27.83
C GLU A 217 3.39 35.05 27.80
N GLY A 218 2.64 35.86 27.04
CA GLY A 218 2.84 37.30 26.92
C GLY A 218 3.98 37.74 26.00
N ARG A 219 4.57 36.82 25.22
CA ARG A 219 5.63 37.12 24.23
C ARG A 219 5.25 36.58 22.86
N VAL A 220 5.62 37.31 21.81
CA VAL A 220 5.53 36.80 20.43
C VAL A 220 6.73 35.90 20.18
N LEU A 221 6.46 34.64 19.84
CA LEU A 221 7.46 33.62 19.55
C LEU A 221 7.33 33.15 18.10
N GLN A 222 8.38 32.49 17.61
CA GLN A 222 8.38 31.71 16.38
C GLN A 222 8.98 30.34 16.68
N SER A 223 8.56 29.33 15.93
CA SER A 223 9.09 27.97 16.03
C SER A 223 9.61 27.49 14.68
N SER A 224 10.64 26.65 14.71
CA SER A 224 11.08 25.96 13.51
C SER A 224 10.08 24.89 13.09
N LEU A 225 10.16 24.43 11.84
CA LEU A 225 9.34 23.32 11.36
C LEU A 225 9.59 22.04 12.18
N GLY A 226 10.86 21.74 12.49
CA GLY A 226 11.22 20.60 13.32
C GLY A 226 10.60 20.65 14.72
N GLU A 227 10.61 21.82 15.36
CA GLU A 227 9.94 22.03 16.67
C GLU A 227 8.41 21.89 16.57
N GLY A 228 7.80 22.51 15.56
CA GLY A 228 6.34 22.46 15.38
C GLY A 228 5.81 21.05 15.10
N LEU A 229 6.62 20.21 14.45
CA LEU A 229 6.31 18.81 14.18
C LEU A 229 6.75 17.84 15.28
N ASP A 230 7.38 18.35 16.35
CA ASP A 230 7.97 17.56 17.45
C ASP A 230 9.01 16.54 16.99
N LEU A 231 9.81 16.91 16.00
CA LEU A 231 10.87 16.08 15.46
C LEU A 231 12.16 16.31 16.24
N GLY A 232 12.59 15.29 16.98
CA GLY A 232 13.90 15.30 17.65
C GLY A 232 15.04 15.58 16.66
N ASN A 233 16.16 16.10 17.16
CA ASN A 233 17.35 16.37 16.33
C ASN A 233 18.46 15.37 16.65
N ARG A 234 18.23 14.11 16.29
CA ARG A 234 19.24 13.05 16.43
C ARG A 234 20.06 12.99 15.15
N GLU A 235 21.38 12.85 15.29
CA GLU A 235 22.26 12.62 14.15
C GLU A 235 21.88 11.34 13.40
N ASN A 236 22.14 11.34 12.09
CA ASN A 236 21.89 10.22 11.18
C ASN A 236 20.48 9.60 11.33
N SER A 237 19.47 10.45 11.48
CA SER A 237 18.08 10.04 11.68
C SER A 237 17.19 10.69 10.61
N PHE A 238 16.16 9.97 10.21
CA PHE A 238 15.24 10.34 9.13
C PHE A 238 13.81 10.35 9.68
N VAL A 239 12.92 11.07 9.02
CA VAL A 239 11.49 11.03 9.29
C VAL A 239 10.75 10.46 8.10
N ILE A 240 9.83 9.56 8.38
CA ILE A 240 8.85 9.04 7.42
C ILE A 240 7.50 9.64 7.76
N PHE A 241 6.76 10.06 6.74
CA PHE A 241 5.41 10.61 6.86
C PHE A 241 4.62 10.29 5.59
N ARG A 242 3.29 10.33 5.67
CA ARG A 242 2.39 9.94 4.58
C ARG A 242 1.52 11.09 4.14
N ASP A 243 1.37 11.29 2.84
CA ASP A 243 0.35 12.20 2.30
C ASP A 243 -1.00 11.49 2.22
N HIS A 244 -2.02 12.07 2.86
CA HIS A 244 -3.38 11.52 2.91
C HIS A 244 -4.01 11.35 1.52
N ALA A 245 -3.81 12.33 0.63
CA ALA A 245 -4.49 12.32 -0.67
C ALA A 245 -3.94 11.25 -1.62
N SER A 246 -2.60 11.10 -1.68
CA SER A 246 -1.95 10.12 -2.55
C SER A 246 -1.73 8.75 -1.90
N GLY A 247 -1.73 8.67 -0.58
CA GLY A 247 -1.36 7.47 0.17
C GLY A 247 0.13 7.16 0.15
N LEU A 248 0.96 8.01 -0.47
CA LEU A 248 2.40 7.81 -0.56
C LEU A 248 3.11 8.24 0.73
N GLU A 249 4.10 7.46 1.11
CA GLU A 249 5.06 7.77 2.15
C GLU A 249 6.28 8.48 1.56
N PHE A 250 6.83 9.42 2.34
CA PHE A 250 8.01 10.20 2.01
C PHE A 250 9.02 10.05 3.13
N ILE A 251 10.31 10.07 2.78
CA ILE A 251 11.41 10.09 3.74
C ILE A 251 12.24 11.36 3.59
N ARG A 252 12.63 11.98 4.70
CA ARG A 252 13.51 13.16 4.74
C ARG A 252 14.53 13.05 5.85
N SER A 253 15.71 13.62 5.63
CA SER A 253 16.70 13.77 6.69
C SER A 253 16.18 14.74 7.76
N LEU A 254 16.33 14.38 9.04
CA LEU A 254 16.01 15.30 10.14
C LEU A 254 16.95 16.51 10.15
N SER A 255 18.24 16.32 9.82
CA SER A 255 19.17 17.45 9.75
C SER A 255 18.75 18.46 8.69
N GLU A 256 18.27 17.99 7.53
CA GLU A 256 17.79 18.86 6.47
C GLU A 256 16.52 19.62 6.86
N ILE A 257 15.58 18.97 7.56
CA ILE A 257 14.37 19.65 8.07
C ILE A 257 14.73 20.75 9.06
N HIS A 258 15.67 20.50 9.98
CA HIS A 258 16.09 21.51 10.96
C HIS A 258 16.90 22.65 10.33
N GLU A 259 17.74 22.37 9.33
CA GLU A 259 18.61 23.37 8.69
C GLU A 259 17.90 24.18 7.59
N LYS A 260 17.18 23.50 6.69
CA LYS A 260 16.58 24.08 5.48
C LYS A 260 15.06 24.15 5.54
N GLY A 261 14.42 23.23 6.26
CA GLY A 261 12.97 23.06 6.28
C GLY A 261 12.50 21.99 5.28
N LEU A 262 11.24 22.09 4.86
CA LEU A 262 10.65 21.18 3.88
C LEU A 262 10.33 21.93 2.59
N LEU A 263 10.88 21.46 1.47
CA LEU A 263 10.50 21.92 0.13
C LEU A 263 9.15 21.31 -0.25
N VAL A 264 8.22 22.16 -0.67
CA VAL A 264 6.90 21.77 -1.19
C VAL A 264 6.69 22.34 -2.59
N ALA A 265 6.01 21.59 -3.43
CA ALA A 265 5.63 21.98 -4.78
C ALA A 265 4.20 21.51 -5.06
N LEU A 266 3.29 22.45 -5.31
CA LEU A 266 1.88 22.17 -5.50
C LEU A 266 1.39 22.76 -6.83
N GLU A 267 0.67 21.96 -7.60
CA GLU A 267 -0.13 22.46 -8.71
C GLU A 267 -1.27 23.35 -8.21
N GLY A 268 -1.93 24.05 -9.12
CA GLY A 268 -3.04 24.94 -8.78
C GLY A 268 -4.15 24.20 -8.02
N TYR A 269 -4.63 24.81 -6.93
CA TYR A 269 -5.67 24.27 -6.05
C TYR A 269 -5.40 22.89 -5.43
N LYS A 270 -4.17 22.37 -5.53
CA LYS A 270 -3.80 21.13 -4.85
C LYS A 270 -3.42 21.40 -3.41
N TYR A 271 -3.58 20.36 -2.60
CA TYR A 271 -3.19 20.34 -1.20
C TYR A 271 -2.39 19.06 -0.90
N ASN A 272 -1.62 19.11 0.18
CA ASN A 272 -1.04 17.95 0.84
C ASN A 272 -1.49 17.98 2.31
N VAL A 273 -1.83 16.81 2.84
CA VAL A 273 -2.07 16.62 4.27
C VAL A 273 -1.15 15.50 4.71
N PHE A 274 0.02 15.89 5.23
CA PHE A 274 1.01 14.94 5.73
C PHE A 274 0.65 14.52 7.15
N LEU A 275 0.65 13.21 7.38
CA LEU A 275 0.30 12.53 8.63
C LEU A 275 1.35 11.45 8.95
N ASP A 276 1.14 10.73 10.06
CA ASP A 276 1.89 9.53 10.43
C ASP A 276 3.41 9.72 10.53
N PHE A 277 3.83 10.91 10.99
CA PHE A 277 5.23 11.23 11.23
C PHE A 277 5.86 10.29 12.25
N HIS A 278 6.94 9.62 11.87
CA HIS A 278 7.76 8.83 12.79
C HIS A 278 9.22 8.83 12.36
N THR A 279 10.12 8.80 13.35
CA THR A 279 11.57 8.85 13.10
C THR A 279 12.15 7.46 12.97
N VAL A 280 13.07 7.29 12.02
CA VAL A 280 13.80 6.05 11.77
C VAL A 280 15.30 6.29 11.69
N GLN A 281 16.09 5.24 11.90
CA GLN A 281 17.54 5.29 11.77
C GLN A 281 18.01 4.27 10.73
N PRO A 282 19.02 4.61 9.90
CA PRO A 282 19.58 3.65 8.97
C PRO A 282 20.15 2.44 9.69
N SER A 283 19.98 1.30 9.05
CA SER A 283 20.63 0.05 9.43
C SER A 283 21.14 -0.63 8.16
N ARG A 284 21.89 -1.73 8.32
CA ARG A 284 22.30 -2.56 7.18
C ARG A 284 21.10 -3.04 6.35
N PHE A 285 19.98 -3.34 7.01
CA PHE A 285 18.74 -3.82 6.40
C PHE A 285 17.91 -2.73 5.76
N ARG A 286 17.90 -1.58 6.41
CA ARG A 286 17.09 -0.43 6.06
C ARG A 286 18.04 0.73 5.83
N PRO A 287 18.70 0.80 4.66
CA PRO A 287 19.63 1.86 4.33
C PRO A 287 18.86 3.14 4.00
N TYR A 288 18.14 3.68 4.98
CA TYR A 288 17.29 4.85 4.83
C TYR A 288 18.05 6.09 4.38
N ASP A 289 19.34 6.17 4.70
CA ASP A 289 20.28 7.17 4.21
C ASP A 289 20.43 7.12 2.68
N ARG A 290 20.75 5.95 2.13
CA ARG A 290 20.88 5.75 0.68
C ARG A 290 19.54 5.88 -0.02
N LEU A 291 18.48 5.32 0.57
CA LEU A 291 17.12 5.42 0.03
C LEU A 291 16.65 6.87 -0.04
N CYS A 292 16.88 7.67 1.01
CA CYS A 292 16.49 9.08 1.02
C CYS A 292 17.18 9.86 -0.11
N ILE A 293 18.45 9.57 -0.38
CA ILE A 293 19.21 10.17 -1.50
C ILE A 293 18.64 9.71 -2.85
N GLU A 294 18.41 8.41 -3.03
CA GLU A 294 17.91 7.86 -4.29
C GLU A 294 16.51 8.36 -4.64
N LEU A 295 15.62 8.44 -3.64
CA LEU A 295 14.26 8.95 -3.85
C LEU A 295 14.26 10.45 -4.16
N ASN A 296 15.26 11.20 -3.69
CA ASN A 296 15.43 12.64 -3.95
C ASN A 296 14.10 13.43 -3.84
N GLY A 297 13.37 13.16 -2.77
CA GLY A 297 12.10 13.83 -2.52
C GLY A 297 10.83 13.10 -2.99
N SER A 298 10.96 12.10 -3.87
CA SER A 298 9.83 11.30 -4.36
C SER A 298 9.22 10.40 -3.28
N GLY A 299 7.93 10.12 -3.41
CA GLY A 299 7.18 9.26 -2.50
C GLY A 299 7.08 7.81 -2.99
N ARG A 300 6.88 6.87 -2.07
CA ARG A 300 6.64 5.44 -2.35
C ARG A 300 5.42 4.95 -1.56
N PRO A 301 4.70 3.91 -2.01
CA PRO A 301 3.59 3.34 -1.24
C PRO A 301 4.02 2.84 0.16
N SER A 302 5.26 2.38 0.28
CA SER A 302 5.89 2.05 1.56
C SER A 302 7.38 2.31 1.50
N ILE A 303 7.89 3.18 2.38
CA ILE A 303 9.32 3.47 2.49
C ILE A 303 10.06 2.26 3.09
N GLU A 304 9.44 1.57 4.05
CA GLU A 304 9.98 0.36 4.66
C GLU A 304 10.25 -0.72 3.61
N ARG A 305 9.25 -1.01 2.77
CA ARG A 305 9.39 -1.99 1.69
C ARG A 305 10.48 -1.58 0.70
N ALA A 306 10.51 -0.32 0.27
CA ALA A 306 11.51 0.19 -0.66
C ALA A 306 12.95 0.09 -0.08
N ALA A 307 13.12 0.30 1.23
CA ALA A 307 14.39 0.15 1.91
C ALA A 307 14.88 -1.31 1.88
N LEU A 308 13.97 -2.26 2.13
CA LEU A 308 14.27 -3.69 2.07
C LEU A 308 14.59 -4.16 0.64
N GLU A 309 13.80 -3.71 -0.35
CA GLU A 309 14.05 -4.01 -1.77
C GLU A 309 15.43 -3.52 -2.21
N MET A 310 15.84 -2.32 -1.79
CA MET A 310 17.19 -1.80 -2.05
C MET A 310 18.27 -2.73 -1.48
N SER A 311 18.07 -3.25 -0.27
CA SER A 311 18.99 -4.20 0.36
C SER A 311 19.03 -5.55 -0.35
N PHE A 312 17.90 -6.07 -0.83
CA PHE A 312 17.83 -7.34 -1.56
C PHE A 312 18.24 -7.25 -3.03
N ALA A 313 18.32 -6.05 -3.61
CA ALA A 313 18.63 -5.86 -5.03
C ALA A 313 19.88 -6.60 -5.55
N PRO A 314 21.02 -6.70 -4.80
CA PRO A 314 22.17 -7.50 -5.22
C PRO A 314 21.86 -9.01 -5.35
N PHE A 315 21.07 -9.54 -4.43
CA PHE A 315 20.59 -10.93 -4.44
C PHE A 315 19.62 -11.15 -5.60
N HIS A 316 18.63 -10.25 -5.79
CA HIS A 316 17.69 -10.31 -6.90
C HIS A 316 18.40 -10.41 -8.25
N ARG A 317 19.41 -9.54 -8.48
CA ARG A 317 20.22 -9.57 -9.71
C ARG A 317 20.98 -10.88 -9.88
N SER A 318 21.55 -11.41 -8.80
CA SER A 318 22.31 -12.66 -8.83
C SER A 318 21.42 -13.87 -9.12
N LEU A 319 20.22 -13.91 -8.55
CA LEU A 319 19.22 -14.93 -8.84
C LEU A 319 18.74 -14.86 -10.29
N VAL A 320 18.32 -13.69 -10.76
CA VAL A 320 17.82 -13.53 -12.14
C VAL A 320 18.89 -13.90 -13.16
N ALA A 321 20.13 -13.43 -12.97
CA ALA A 321 21.25 -13.80 -13.83
C ALA A 321 21.51 -15.32 -13.82
N ALA A 322 21.49 -15.96 -12.64
CA ALA A 322 21.66 -17.40 -12.55
C ALA A 322 20.55 -18.18 -13.25
N LEU A 323 19.29 -17.70 -13.21
CA LEU A 323 18.17 -18.30 -13.93
C LEU A 323 18.33 -18.17 -15.46
N GLU A 324 18.91 -17.07 -15.95
CA GLU A 324 19.21 -16.85 -17.38
C GLU A 324 20.43 -17.66 -17.87
N GLU A 325 21.42 -17.88 -17.01
CA GLU A 325 22.62 -18.69 -17.29
C GLU A 325 22.38 -20.21 -17.23
N MET A 326 21.18 -20.65 -16.83
CA MET A 326 20.84 -22.08 -16.79
C MET A 326 20.97 -22.72 -18.17
N PRO A 327 21.42 -23.98 -18.27
CA PRO A 327 21.55 -24.66 -19.55
C PRO A 327 20.20 -24.70 -20.27
N PRO A 328 20.16 -24.49 -21.61
CA PRO A 328 18.91 -24.50 -22.36
C PRO A 328 18.36 -25.93 -22.41
N PHE A 329 17.29 -26.18 -21.66
CA PHE A 329 16.52 -27.40 -21.75
C PHE A 329 15.46 -27.24 -22.84
N ASN A 330 15.78 -27.67 -24.05
CA ASN A 330 14.87 -27.54 -25.20
C ASN A 330 13.76 -28.59 -25.16
N ASN A 331 14.00 -29.70 -24.47
CA ASN A 331 13.05 -30.80 -24.36
C ASN A 331 13.22 -31.57 -23.03
N LEU A 332 12.30 -32.49 -22.75
CA LEU A 332 12.35 -33.33 -21.55
C LEU A 332 13.53 -34.31 -21.52
N THR A 333 14.10 -34.68 -22.67
CA THR A 333 15.25 -35.58 -22.73
C THR A 333 16.55 -34.89 -22.30
N ASP A 334 16.69 -33.59 -22.57
CA ASP A 334 17.82 -32.77 -22.10
C ASP A 334 17.84 -32.73 -20.56
N MET A 335 16.66 -32.72 -19.92
CA MET A 335 16.50 -32.76 -18.46
C MET A 335 16.84 -34.13 -17.84
N GLN A 336 17.14 -35.14 -18.66
CA GLN A 336 17.59 -36.46 -18.22
C GLN A 336 19.07 -36.71 -18.55
N ASP A 337 19.67 -35.87 -19.39
CA ASP A 337 21.07 -35.99 -19.77
C ASP A 337 21.99 -35.72 -18.59
N LYS A 338 23.02 -36.56 -18.45
CA LYS A 338 23.92 -36.52 -17.30
C LYS A 338 24.81 -35.27 -17.32
N ALA A 339 25.28 -34.84 -18.48
CA ALA A 339 26.15 -33.67 -18.59
C ALA A 339 25.35 -32.38 -18.32
N THR A 340 24.14 -32.27 -18.87
CA THR A 340 23.24 -31.12 -18.62
C THR A 340 22.83 -31.03 -17.15
N LEU A 341 22.50 -32.16 -16.51
CA LEU A 341 22.19 -32.19 -15.07
C LEU A 341 23.38 -31.81 -14.19
N GLN A 342 24.61 -32.20 -14.59
CA GLN A 342 25.82 -31.81 -13.88
C GLN A 342 26.11 -30.31 -14.04
N ALA A 343 25.89 -29.74 -15.23
CA ALA A 343 25.99 -28.30 -15.45
C ALA A 343 24.97 -27.52 -14.62
N PHE A 344 23.70 -27.98 -14.60
CA PHE A 344 22.65 -27.41 -13.75
C PHE A 344 23.02 -27.43 -12.26
N ALA A 345 23.50 -28.58 -11.75
CA ALA A 345 23.96 -28.68 -10.36
C ALA A 345 25.09 -27.69 -10.07
N GLY A 346 26.04 -27.49 -11.00
CA GLY A 346 27.11 -26.51 -10.87
C GLY A 346 26.60 -25.08 -10.75
N THR A 347 25.65 -24.67 -11.59
CA THR A 347 25.03 -23.33 -11.52
C THR A 347 24.25 -23.14 -10.21
N VAL A 348 23.47 -24.15 -9.78
CA VAL A 348 22.73 -24.12 -8.51
C VAL A 348 23.69 -24.01 -7.32
N ALA A 349 24.78 -24.78 -7.29
CA ALA A 349 25.79 -24.69 -6.23
C ALA A 349 26.40 -23.30 -6.15
N SER A 350 26.80 -22.72 -7.29
CA SER A 350 27.34 -21.36 -7.33
C SER A 350 26.34 -20.31 -6.84
N LEU A 351 25.06 -20.45 -7.21
CA LEU A 351 24.00 -19.56 -6.74
C LEU A 351 23.76 -19.70 -5.23
N LEU A 352 23.74 -20.92 -4.70
CA LEU A 352 23.59 -21.18 -3.26
C LEU A 352 24.75 -20.52 -2.47
N ASP A 353 26.00 -20.71 -2.90
CA ASP A 353 27.16 -20.09 -2.25
C ASP A 353 27.12 -18.56 -2.29
N LYS A 354 26.80 -17.98 -3.46
CA LYS A 354 26.63 -16.53 -3.61
C LYS A 354 25.50 -16.00 -2.73
N THR A 355 24.38 -16.70 -2.67
CA THR A 355 23.22 -16.33 -1.86
C THR A 355 23.52 -16.46 -0.38
N ALA A 356 24.21 -17.51 0.05
CA ALA A 356 24.63 -17.70 1.43
C ALA A 356 25.54 -16.55 1.89
N LEU A 357 26.43 -16.07 1.03
CA LEU A 357 27.28 -14.91 1.31
C LEU A 357 26.47 -13.60 1.35
N GLN A 358 25.66 -13.35 0.32
CA GLN A 358 24.85 -12.13 0.22
C GLN A 358 23.81 -12.02 1.33
N LEU A 359 23.04 -13.08 1.58
CA LEU A 359 21.99 -13.14 2.60
C LEU A 359 22.53 -13.46 4.00
N GLY A 360 23.66 -14.14 4.14
CA GLY A 360 24.27 -14.41 5.46
C GLY A 360 24.76 -13.13 6.14
N GLU A 361 25.18 -12.16 5.36
CA GLU A 361 25.43 -10.79 5.83
C GLU A 361 24.17 -10.10 6.37
N PHE A 362 22.99 -10.52 5.90
CA PHE A 362 21.70 -10.00 6.32
C PHE A 362 21.07 -10.81 7.48
N VAL A 363 21.28 -12.11 7.63
CA VAL A 363 20.59 -12.87 8.71
C VAL A 363 21.30 -12.73 10.08
N GLU A 364 22.36 -11.93 10.18
CA GLU A 364 23.27 -11.82 11.35
C GLU A 364 23.87 -13.17 11.81
N LYS A 365 23.63 -14.22 11.03
CA LYS A 365 24.09 -15.58 11.22
C LYS A 365 24.63 -16.09 9.88
N PRO A 366 25.75 -16.83 9.89
CA PRO A 366 26.23 -17.49 8.69
C PRO A 366 25.12 -18.39 8.14
N LEU A 367 24.74 -18.18 6.88
CA LEU A 367 23.94 -19.13 6.14
C LEU A 367 24.87 -20.22 5.65
N GLU A 368 24.67 -21.45 6.13
CA GLU A 368 25.41 -22.61 5.63
C GLU A 368 24.59 -23.30 4.54
N VAL A 369 25.26 -23.69 3.45
CA VAL A 369 24.62 -24.48 2.40
C VAL A 369 24.55 -25.94 2.85
N PRO A 370 23.36 -26.55 2.98
CA PRO A 370 23.25 -27.96 3.32
C PRO A 370 24.00 -28.85 2.30
N PRO A 371 24.75 -29.87 2.76
CA PRO A 371 25.54 -30.70 1.87
C PRO A 371 24.64 -31.44 0.87
N GLY A 372 25.07 -31.49 -0.39
CA GLY A 372 24.38 -32.21 -1.45
C GLY A 372 23.10 -31.53 -1.98
N LEU A 373 22.83 -30.27 -1.61
CA LEU A 373 21.59 -29.57 -1.99
C LEU A 373 21.49 -29.34 -3.50
N ALA A 374 22.59 -29.00 -4.17
CA ALA A 374 22.63 -28.84 -5.62
C ALA A 374 22.40 -30.17 -6.37
N GLU A 375 22.97 -31.26 -5.87
CA GLU A 375 22.77 -32.61 -6.41
C GLU A 375 21.32 -33.08 -6.19
N ARG A 376 20.72 -32.72 -5.05
CA ARG A 376 19.30 -32.97 -4.78
C ARG A 376 18.40 -32.17 -5.73
N ALA A 377 18.72 -30.90 -6.01
CA ALA A 377 18.00 -30.10 -7.01
C ALA A 377 18.08 -30.73 -8.41
N ALA A 378 19.26 -31.18 -8.85
CA ALA A 378 19.42 -31.88 -10.13
C ALA A 378 18.68 -33.22 -10.15
N SER A 379 18.67 -33.96 -9.03
CA SER A 379 17.86 -35.17 -8.88
C SER A 379 16.38 -34.85 -9.03
N LEU A 380 15.89 -33.79 -8.37
CA LEU A 380 14.50 -33.35 -8.42
C LEU A 380 14.09 -32.96 -9.86
N LEU A 381 14.96 -32.26 -10.59
CA LEU A 381 14.75 -31.91 -12.00
C LEU A 381 14.59 -33.15 -12.88
N LYS A 382 15.48 -34.13 -12.72
CA LYS A 382 15.39 -35.41 -13.44
C LYS A 382 14.09 -36.16 -13.11
N LYS A 383 13.71 -36.21 -11.83
CA LYS A 383 12.47 -36.86 -11.38
C LYS A 383 11.24 -36.19 -11.98
N ALA A 384 11.22 -34.85 -12.02
CA ALA A 384 10.12 -34.08 -12.59
C ALA A 384 9.98 -34.33 -14.10
N ALA A 385 11.11 -34.35 -14.83
CA ALA A 385 11.11 -34.72 -16.25
C ALA A 385 10.63 -36.16 -16.49
N SER A 386 11.04 -37.12 -15.65
CA SER A 386 10.53 -38.49 -15.72
C SER A 386 9.02 -38.57 -15.44
N ALA A 387 8.50 -37.83 -14.45
CA ALA A 387 7.07 -37.78 -14.18
C ALA A 387 6.29 -37.16 -15.35
N ALA A 388 6.79 -36.07 -15.93
CA ALA A 388 6.21 -35.44 -17.12
C ALA A 388 6.16 -36.38 -18.33
N LEU A 389 7.21 -37.17 -18.57
CA LEU A 389 7.23 -38.19 -19.63
C LEU A 389 6.20 -39.31 -19.41
N VAL A 390 5.94 -39.71 -18.16
CA VAL A 390 4.89 -40.70 -17.86
C VAL A 390 3.51 -40.11 -18.09
N LEU A 391 3.29 -38.85 -17.70
CA LEU A 391 2.04 -38.12 -17.93
C LEU A 391 1.76 -37.98 -19.44
N LEU A 392 2.77 -37.62 -20.24
CA LEU A 392 2.65 -37.53 -21.70
C LEU A 392 2.17 -38.80 -22.39
N ARG A 393 2.48 -39.97 -21.81
CA ARG A 393 2.09 -41.28 -22.37
C ARG A 393 0.68 -41.72 -21.98
N GLN A 394 -0.01 -40.98 -21.12
CA GLN A 394 -1.38 -41.31 -20.72
C GLN A 394 -2.39 -40.85 -21.79
N PRO A 395 -3.32 -41.73 -22.21
CA PRO A 395 -4.28 -41.41 -23.28
C PRO A 395 -5.21 -40.24 -22.94
N ASP A 396 -5.59 -40.08 -21.67
CA ASP A 396 -6.56 -39.07 -21.21
C ASP A 396 -5.89 -37.79 -20.66
N SER A 397 -4.60 -37.57 -20.92
CA SER A 397 -3.83 -36.47 -20.30
C SER A 397 -3.81 -35.17 -21.10
N ARG A 398 -4.54 -35.04 -22.22
CA ARG A 398 -4.40 -33.88 -23.13
C ARG A 398 -4.60 -32.53 -22.43
N LYS A 399 -5.61 -32.40 -21.56
CA LYS A 399 -5.84 -31.18 -20.77
C LYS A 399 -4.66 -30.88 -19.83
N PHE A 400 -4.12 -31.92 -19.20
CA PHE A 400 -2.94 -31.89 -18.35
C PHE A 400 -1.66 -31.49 -19.11
N GLN A 401 -1.48 -32.01 -20.33
CA GLN A 401 -0.35 -31.66 -21.19
C GLN A 401 -0.39 -30.17 -21.53
N THR A 402 -1.56 -29.63 -21.88
CA THR A 402 -1.71 -28.18 -22.12
C THR A 402 -1.42 -27.37 -20.85
N ALA A 403 -1.98 -27.79 -19.71
CA ALA A 403 -1.81 -27.12 -18.42
C ALA A 403 -0.35 -27.10 -17.93
N LEU A 404 0.44 -28.14 -18.24
CA LEU A 404 1.86 -28.23 -17.93
C LEU A 404 2.76 -27.55 -18.99
N GLY A 405 2.24 -27.20 -20.17
CA GLY A 405 3.05 -26.66 -21.28
C GLY A 405 3.80 -27.72 -22.07
N LEU A 406 3.24 -28.92 -22.14
CA LEU A 406 3.80 -30.09 -22.82
C LEU A 406 3.08 -30.42 -24.15
N ALA A 407 2.07 -29.62 -24.54
CA ALA A 407 1.23 -29.88 -25.71
C ALA A 407 1.94 -29.65 -27.07
N SER A 408 3.06 -28.92 -27.09
CA SER A 408 3.91 -28.74 -28.27
C SER A 408 5.34 -29.14 -27.93
N ALA A 409 6.01 -29.83 -28.85
CA ALA A 409 7.41 -30.20 -28.69
C ALA A 409 8.35 -28.98 -28.67
N ASP A 410 7.89 -27.84 -29.15
CA ASP A 410 8.66 -26.59 -29.29
C ASP A 410 8.44 -25.58 -28.15
N THR A 411 7.58 -25.88 -27.16
CA THR A 411 7.29 -24.93 -26.07
C THR A 411 8.26 -25.08 -24.90
N MET A 412 9.05 -24.03 -24.63
CA MET A 412 9.97 -23.94 -23.49
C MET A 412 9.26 -23.65 -22.15
N ASP A 413 7.93 -23.68 -22.11
CA ASP A 413 7.14 -23.27 -20.94
C ASP A 413 7.34 -24.22 -19.75
N PHE A 414 7.26 -25.53 -19.98
CA PHE A 414 7.46 -26.52 -18.93
C PHE A 414 8.88 -26.47 -18.33
N PRO A 415 9.97 -26.59 -19.13
CA PRO A 415 11.31 -26.59 -18.56
C PRO A 415 11.60 -25.31 -17.78
N ARG A 416 11.18 -24.15 -18.29
CA ARG A 416 11.41 -22.86 -17.64
C ARG A 416 10.75 -22.77 -16.27
N LEU A 417 9.45 -23.05 -16.16
CA LEU A 417 8.76 -22.96 -14.86
C LEU A 417 9.28 -24.02 -13.88
N CYS A 418 9.60 -25.22 -14.38
CA CYS A 418 10.14 -26.32 -13.57
C CYS A 418 11.51 -25.95 -12.98
N LEU A 419 12.41 -25.37 -13.78
CA LEU A 419 13.72 -24.92 -13.33
C LEU A 419 13.60 -23.84 -12.26
N HIS A 420 12.78 -22.81 -12.51
CA HIS A 420 12.60 -21.71 -11.56
C HIS A 420 12.04 -22.23 -10.23
N TRP A 421 11.04 -23.12 -10.27
CA TRP A 421 10.50 -23.76 -9.07
C TRP A 421 11.59 -24.52 -8.29
N ILE A 422 12.38 -25.38 -8.95
CA ILE A 422 13.38 -26.22 -8.29
C ILE A 422 14.53 -25.40 -7.72
N VAL A 423 14.99 -24.37 -8.44
CA VAL A 423 16.03 -23.45 -7.96
C VAL A 423 15.56 -22.71 -6.71
N LEU A 424 14.33 -22.20 -6.72
CA LEU A 424 13.74 -21.53 -5.56
C LEU A 424 13.52 -22.50 -4.40
N GLU A 425 13.16 -23.75 -4.65
CA GLU A 425 12.99 -24.78 -3.61
C GLU A 425 14.33 -25.10 -2.93
N ALA A 426 15.43 -25.16 -3.68
CA ALA A 426 16.77 -25.31 -3.11
C ALA A 426 17.14 -24.11 -2.23
N LEU A 427 16.94 -22.88 -2.71
CA LEU A 427 17.23 -21.67 -1.91
C LEU A 427 16.35 -21.60 -0.66
N GLN A 428 15.07 -21.96 -0.78
CA GLN A 428 14.15 -22.02 0.34
C GLN A 428 14.59 -23.05 1.38
N GLU A 429 15.07 -24.22 0.96
CA GLU A 429 15.59 -25.24 1.88
C GLU A 429 16.82 -24.75 2.64
N MET A 430 17.74 -24.04 1.97
CA MET A 430 18.91 -23.44 2.62
C MET A 430 18.52 -22.41 3.69
N LEU A 431 17.56 -21.52 3.39
CA LEU A 431 17.08 -20.53 4.35
C LEU A 431 16.31 -21.19 5.51
N ALA A 432 15.49 -22.20 5.22
CA ALA A 432 14.75 -22.95 6.23
C ALA A 432 15.70 -23.70 7.18
N ALA A 433 16.75 -24.33 6.67
CA ALA A 433 17.76 -25.04 7.46
C ALA A 433 18.49 -24.10 8.44
N SER A 434 18.61 -22.82 8.08
CA SER A 434 19.24 -21.79 8.91
C SER A 434 18.26 -21.09 9.88
N GLY A 435 16.97 -21.44 9.84
CA GLY A 435 15.91 -20.77 10.60
C GLY A 435 15.63 -19.33 10.13
N ALA A 436 16.04 -19.00 8.91
CA ALA A 436 15.94 -17.66 8.31
C ALA A 436 14.65 -17.46 7.48
N LEU A 437 13.82 -18.50 7.39
CA LEU A 437 12.59 -18.51 6.62
C LEU A 437 11.38 -18.51 7.56
N THR A 438 10.49 -17.56 7.35
CA THR A 438 9.21 -17.43 8.06
C THR A 438 8.04 -17.98 7.25
N SER A 439 8.01 -17.71 5.94
CA SER A 439 6.89 -18.10 5.06
C SER A 439 7.40 -18.88 3.84
N ASN A 440 7.76 -18.16 2.78
CA ASN A 440 8.39 -18.67 1.58
C ASN A 440 9.43 -17.65 1.09
N ILE A 441 10.38 -18.10 0.28
CA ILE A 441 11.50 -17.23 -0.15
C ILE A 441 11.04 -16.04 -1.01
N ILE A 442 9.91 -16.15 -1.70
CA ILE A 442 9.41 -15.08 -2.57
C ILE A 442 8.95 -13.88 -1.73
N ASP A 443 8.23 -14.13 -0.64
CA ASP A 443 7.78 -13.07 0.27
C ASP A 443 8.91 -12.55 1.15
N ASP A 444 9.65 -13.46 1.79
CA ASP A 444 10.68 -13.10 2.79
C ASP A 444 11.84 -12.31 2.16
N CYS A 445 12.11 -12.51 0.87
CA CYS A 445 13.14 -11.79 0.12
C CYS A 445 12.58 -10.84 -0.96
N LEU A 446 11.26 -10.57 -0.97
CA LEU A 446 10.60 -9.65 -1.91
C LEU A 446 10.91 -9.92 -3.39
N LEU A 447 10.88 -11.19 -3.81
CA LEU A 447 11.30 -11.62 -5.14
C LEU A 447 10.25 -11.44 -6.25
N SER A 448 9.00 -11.09 -5.92
CA SER A 448 7.91 -11.13 -6.90
C SER A 448 8.20 -10.28 -8.15
N GLU A 449 8.64 -9.04 -7.99
CA GLU A 449 8.92 -8.15 -9.13
C GLU A 449 10.15 -8.59 -9.92
N ALA A 450 11.23 -8.97 -9.22
CA ALA A 450 12.45 -9.47 -9.84
C ALA A 450 12.20 -10.73 -10.68
N LEU A 451 11.40 -11.66 -10.17
CA LEU A 451 11.01 -12.88 -10.90
C LEU A 451 10.07 -12.56 -12.06
N ALA A 452 9.08 -11.68 -11.89
CA ALA A 452 8.17 -11.30 -12.96
C ALA A 452 8.92 -10.68 -14.15
N ALA A 453 9.95 -9.86 -13.89
CA ALA A 453 10.79 -9.26 -14.92
C ALA A 453 11.53 -10.29 -15.80
N SER A 454 11.74 -11.51 -15.29
CA SER A 454 12.38 -12.59 -16.05
C SER A 454 11.48 -13.25 -17.08
N TYR A 455 10.18 -12.93 -17.16
CA TYR A 455 9.22 -13.55 -18.08
C TYR A 455 8.76 -12.58 -19.17
N SER A 456 8.37 -13.11 -20.34
CA SER A 456 7.86 -12.28 -21.43
C SER A 456 6.49 -11.67 -21.10
N GLU A 457 6.11 -10.56 -21.74
CA GLU A 457 4.80 -9.91 -21.57
C GLU A 457 3.61 -10.84 -21.91
N LYS A 458 3.82 -11.86 -22.77
CA LYS A 458 2.79 -12.84 -23.10
C LYS A 458 2.44 -13.76 -21.92
N GLY A 459 3.23 -13.73 -20.85
CA GLY A 459 3.12 -14.65 -19.74
C GLY A 459 3.68 -16.04 -20.05
N LEU A 460 3.26 -17.03 -19.29
CA LEU A 460 3.69 -18.43 -19.39
C LEU A 460 2.50 -19.33 -19.08
N LEU A 461 2.23 -20.37 -19.89
CA LEU A 461 1.09 -21.28 -19.65
C LEU A 461 -0.29 -20.58 -19.54
N GLY A 462 -0.46 -19.42 -20.17
CA GLY A 462 -1.67 -18.59 -20.02
C GLY A 462 -1.81 -17.87 -18.67
N ILE A 463 -0.79 -17.93 -17.81
CA ILE A 463 -0.65 -17.12 -16.60
C ILE A 463 0.05 -15.82 -16.99
N ARG A 464 -0.49 -14.67 -16.56
CA ARG A 464 0.11 -13.36 -16.81
C ARG A 464 1.47 -13.24 -16.12
N THR A 465 2.39 -12.51 -16.72
CA THR A 465 3.77 -12.29 -16.22
C THR A 465 3.84 -11.95 -14.74
N GLY A 466 3.01 -10.99 -14.29
CA GLY A 466 2.95 -10.58 -12.88
C GLY A 466 2.40 -11.64 -11.91
N ASN A 467 1.75 -12.69 -12.41
CA ASN A 467 1.16 -13.77 -11.60
C ASN A 467 1.99 -15.07 -11.59
N ILE A 468 3.07 -15.15 -12.37
CA ILE A 468 3.97 -16.30 -12.34
C ILE A 468 4.68 -16.44 -10.98
N PRO A 469 5.14 -15.37 -10.32
CA PRO A 469 5.66 -15.47 -8.96
C PRO A 469 4.64 -16.02 -7.97
N ASP A 470 3.34 -15.70 -8.13
CA ASP A 470 2.28 -16.26 -7.29
C ASP A 470 2.11 -17.77 -7.50
N MET A 471 2.27 -18.24 -8.75
CA MET A 471 2.30 -19.68 -9.07
C MET A 471 3.47 -20.38 -8.36
N LEU A 472 4.67 -19.80 -8.44
CA LEU A 472 5.86 -20.32 -7.76
C LEU A 472 5.68 -20.33 -6.24
N ALA A 473 5.14 -19.26 -5.65
CA ALA A 473 4.87 -19.17 -4.21
C ALA A 473 3.88 -20.24 -3.74
N CYS A 474 2.82 -20.50 -4.53
CA CYS A 474 1.88 -21.58 -4.27
C CYS A 474 2.58 -22.94 -4.26
N LEU A 475 3.45 -23.23 -5.23
CA LEU A 475 4.21 -24.49 -5.30
C LEU A 475 5.22 -24.64 -4.16
N LEU A 476 5.90 -23.56 -3.78
CA LEU A 476 6.89 -23.53 -2.70
C LEU A 476 6.26 -23.72 -1.31
N SER A 477 4.97 -23.39 -1.17
CA SER A 477 4.21 -23.53 0.07
C SER A 477 3.67 -24.95 0.31
N LEU A 478 3.80 -25.86 -0.68
CA LEU A 478 3.31 -27.23 -0.56
C LEU A 478 4.29 -28.09 0.25
N LYS A 479 3.88 -28.47 1.46
CA LYS A 479 4.61 -29.42 2.31
C LYS A 479 4.29 -30.87 1.94
N PRO A 480 5.26 -31.79 1.94
CA PRO A 480 5.03 -33.20 1.63
C PRO A 480 3.90 -33.80 2.50
N MET A 481 3.01 -34.57 1.87
CA MET A 481 1.94 -35.31 2.53
C MET A 481 2.33 -36.79 2.73
N PRO A 482 1.68 -37.53 3.65
CA PRO A 482 1.95 -38.94 3.87
C PRO A 482 1.87 -39.76 2.58
N ALA A 483 2.80 -40.69 2.39
CA ALA A 483 2.98 -41.42 1.13
C ALA A 483 1.95 -42.54 0.89
N ASP A 484 0.94 -42.65 1.74
CA ASP A 484 -0.21 -43.55 1.73
C ASP A 484 -1.55 -42.81 1.55
N ALA A 485 -1.53 -41.48 1.44
CA ALA A 485 -2.72 -40.68 1.27
C ALA A 485 -3.32 -40.82 -0.15
N VAL A 486 -4.65 -40.77 -0.23
CA VAL A 486 -5.41 -40.90 -1.49
C VAL A 486 -5.20 -39.64 -2.35
N PRO A 487 -4.87 -39.74 -3.65
CA PRO A 487 -4.56 -38.58 -4.50
C PRO A 487 -5.58 -37.44 -4.43
N GLY A 488 -6.89 -37.76 -4.44
CA GLY A 488 -7.95 -36.75 -4.35
C GLY A 488 -7.96 -35.99 -3.03
N GLU A 489 -7.76 -36.67 -1.90
CA GLU A 489 -7.67 -36.05 -0.57
C GLU A 489 -6.43 -35.18 -0.44
N VAL A 490 -5.31 -35.62 -1.03
CA VAL A 490 -4.06 -34.87 -1.04
C VAL A 490 -4.21 -33.56 -1.81
N LEU A 491 -4.77 -33.61 -3.02
CA LEU A 491 -5.01 -32.42 -3.83
C LEU A 491 -5.99 -31.44 -3.15
N ALA A 492 -7.08 -31.96 -2.56
CA ALA A 492 -8.03 -31.17 -1.79
C ALA A 492 -7.35 -30.46 -0.60
N ALA A 493 -6.57 -31.19 0.19
CA ALA A 493 -5.87 -30.64 1.35
C ALA A 493 -4.85 -29.55 0.97
N TYR A 494 -4.16 -29.69 -0.17
CA TYR A 494 -3.28 -28.64 -0.67
C TYR A 494 -4.05 -27.38 -1.06
N LEU A 495 -5.16 -27.52 -1.78
CA LEU A 495 -5.99 -26.39 -2.18
C LEU A 495 -6.60 -25.67 -0.97
N GLU A 496 -7.09 -26.42 0.02
CA GLU A 496 -7.59 -25.85 1.28
C GLU A 496 -6.49 -25.10 2.03
N ARG A 497 -5.28 -25.70 2.14
CA ARG A 497 -4.13 -25.04 2.78
C ARG A 497 -3.72 -23.76 2.05
N LEU A 498 -3.66 -23.78 0.71
CA LEU A 498 -3.36 -22.59 -0.07
C LEU A 498 -4.44 -21.50 0.12
N ASN A 499 -5.71 -21.88 0.17
CA ASN A 499 -6.80 -20.93 0.40
C ASN A 499 -6.83 -20.35 1.83
N GLY A 500 -6.29 -21.08 2.81
CA GLY A 500 -6.14 -20.59 4.19
C GLY A 500 -4.85 -19.80 4.42
N GLU A 501 -3.70 -20.43 4.21
CA GLU A 501 -2.38 -19.91 4.60
C GLU A 501 -1.75 -19.01 3.53
N ASN A 502 -2.06 -19.23 2.24
CA ASN A 502 -1.44 -18.52 1.10
C ASN A 502 -2.49 -17.86 0.18
N CYS A 503 -3.60 -17.40 0.77
CA CYS A 503 -4.74 -16.87 0.03
C CYS A 503 -4.36 -15.68 -0.87
N GLY A 504 -3.38 -14.86 -0.46
CA GLY A 504 -2.92 -13.71 -1.23
C GLY A 504 -2.35 -14.11 -2.59
N HIS A 505 -1.42 -15.07 -2.60
CA HIS A 505 -0.86 -15.61 -3.85
C HIS A 505 -1.90 -16.40 -4.63
N LEU A 506 -2.68 -17.26 -3.97
CA LEU A 506 -3.72 -18.03 -4.63
C LEU A 506 -4.74 -17.10 -5.34
N GLY A 507 -5.16 -16.03 -4.67
CA GLY A 507 -6.12 -15.08 -5.22
C GLY A 507 -5.58 -14.29 -6.41
N LYS A 508 -4.30 -13.86 -6.36
CA LYS A 508 -3.65 -13.20 -7.50
C LYS A 508 -3.47 -14.16 -8.68
N LEU A 509 -3.02 -15.39 -8.43
CA LEU A 509 -2.84 -16.43 -9.44
C LEU A 509 -4.17 -16.78 -10.12
N LEU A 510 -5.21 -17.02 -9.33
CA LEU A 510 -6.53 -17.43 -9.84
C LEU A 510 -7.41 -16.25 -10.26
N LEU A 511 -6.90 -15.02 -10.14
CA LEU A 511 -7.58 -13.77 -10.48
C LEU A 511 -8.94 -13.65 -9.79
N PHE A 512 -8.93 -13.70 -8.46
CA PHE A 512 -10.13 -13.52 -7.64
C PHE A 512 -10.84 -12.21 -7.98
N ASP A 513 -12.12 -12.31 -8.24
CA ASP A 513 -12.98 -11.22 -8.68
C ASP A 513 -14.19 -11.16 -7.74
N GLU A 514 -14.38 -10.05 -7.03
CA GLU A 514 -15.48 -9.86 -6.10
C GLU A 514 -16.61 -9.06 -6.76
N ARG A 515 -17.82 -9.62 -6.77
CA ARG A 515 -19.03 -8.99 -7.31
C ARG A 515 -20.24 -9.41 -6.47
N ASN A 516 -21.12 -8.49 -6.15
CA ASN A 516 -22.36 -8.80 -5.41
C ASN A 516 -22.14 -9.63 -4.13
N GLY A 517 -21.03 -9.39 -3.40
CA GLY A 517 -20.70 -10.09 -2.15
C GLY A 517 -20.27 -11.56 -2.30
N ARG A 518 -19.88 -12.00 -3.50
CA ARG A 518 -19.28 -13.32 -3.75
C ARG A 518 -17.94 -13.17 -4.47
N THR A 519 -17.08 -14.19 -4.37
CA THR A 519 -15.75 -14.20 -4.97
C THR A 519 -15.65 -15.34 -5.98
N TRP A 520 -15.33 -15.02 -7.23
CA TRP A 520 -15.09 -16.02 -8.28
C TRP A 520 -13.62 -16.12 -8.64
N PHE A 521 -13.23 -17.25 -9.20
CA PHE A 521 -11.89 -17.51 -9.68
C PHE A 521 -11.88 -18.08 -11.11
N ARG A 522 -10.73 -18.03 -11.79
CA ARG A 522 -10.63 -18.40 -13.22
C ARG A 522 -10.27 -19.87 -13.41
N GLU A 523 -10.98 -20.55 -14.31
CA GLU A 523 -10.78 -21.96 -14.66
C GLU A 523 -9.35 -22.29 -15.12
N HIS A 524 -8.81 -21.50 -16.05
CA HIS A 524 -7.54 -21.84 -16.70
C HIS A 524 -6.35 -21.81 -15.72
N PRO A 525 -6.09 -20.72 -14.97
CA PRO A 525 -5.06 -20.73 -13.93
C PRO A 525 -5.26 -21.81 -12.86
N PHE A 526 -6.53 -22.14 -12.53
CA PHE A 526 -6.83 -23.22 -11.60
C PHE A 526 -6.41 -24.60 -12.12
N SER A 527 -6.71 -24.87 -13.40
CA SER A 527 -6.30 -26.11 -14.08
C SER A 527 -4.77 -26.23 -14.15
N VAL A 528 -4.08 -25.12 -14.44
CA VAL A 528 -2.61 -25.06 -14.43
C VAL A 528 -2.06 -25.35 -13.04
N LEU A 529 -2.54 -24.67 -12.00
CA LEU A 529 -2.10 -24.91 -10.63
C LEU A 529 -2.28 -26.38 -10.23
N LEU A 530 -3.45 -26.96 -10.48
CA LEU A 530 -3.76 -28.35 -10.13
C LEU A 530 -2.84 -29.35 -10.84
N ALA A 531 -2.52 -29.09 -12.11
CA ALA A 531 -1.61 -29.93 -12.88
C ALA A 531 -0.18 -29.90 -12.31
N TRP A 532 0.31 -28.74 -11.90
CA TRP A 532 1.63 -28.59 -11.27
C TRP A 532 1.69 -29.14 -9.85
N ILE A 533 0.63 -29.02 -9.04
CA ILE A 533 0.52 -29.70 -7.73
C ILE A 533 0.64 -31.21 -7.94
N THR A 534 -0.05 -31.75 -8.94
CA THR A 534 -0.02 -33.18 -9.27
C THR A 534 1.39 -33.61 -9.69
N LEU A 535 2.04 -32.85 -10.58
CA LEU A 535 3.42 -33.11 -10.99
C LEU A 535 4.39 -33.10 -9.80
N LYS A 536 4.29 -32.12 -8.91
CA LYS A 536 5.14 -32.01 -7.72
C LYS A 536 5.00 -33.25 -6.82
N ASN A 537 3.77 -33.73 -6.59
CA ASN A 537 3.56 -34.95 -5.79
C ASN A 537 4.12 -36.21 -6.46
N LEU A 538 3.88 -36.39 -7.76
CA LEU A 538 4.46 -37.52 -8.51
C LEU A 538 5.99 -37.50 -8.49
N THR A 539 6.60 -36.31 -8.44
CA THR A 539 8.04 -36.14 -8.31
C THR A 539 8.54 -36.57 -6.92
N GLY A 540 7.83 -36.19 -5.85
CA GLY A 540 8.16 -36.56 -4.47
C GLY A 540 8.00 -38.05 -4.14
N MET A 541 7.10 -38.77 -4.83
CA MET A 541 6.90 -40.22 -4.65
C MET A 541 8.13 -41.08 -4.99
N GLN A 542 9.15 -40.51 -5.62
CA GLN A 542 10.41 -41.21 -5.94
C GLN A 542 11.43 -41.20 -4.77
N GLU A 543 11.05 -40.72 -3.58
CA GLU A 543 11.88 -40.76 -2.37
C GLU A 543 11.58 -42.00 -1.50
N ALA A 544 12.50 -42.97 -1.52
CA ALA A 544 12.65 -43.93 -0.42
C ALA A 544 14.15 -44.08 -0.11
N ALA A 545 14.52 -43.71 1.12
CA ALA A 545 15.87 -43.77 1.66
C ALA A 545 16.44 -45.21 1.71
N PRO A 546 17.78 -45.38 1.72
CA PRO A 546 18.43 -46.68 1.76
C PRO A 546 18.34 -47.29 3.17
N GLY A 547 17.24 -47.98 3.47
CA GLY A 547 17.05 -48.63 4.77
C GLY A 547 15.88 -49.62 4.76
N LYS A 548 16.20 -50.90 4.57
CA LYS A 548 15.39 -52.11 4.82
C LYS A 548 13.92 -52.09 4.32
N GLY A 549 13.73 -52.70 3.15
CA GLY A 549 12.50 -53.44 2.82
C GLY A 549 11.48 -52.71 1.95
N LYS A 550 11.44 -53.10 0.67
CA LYS A 550 10.54 -52.70 -0.44
C LYS A 550 10.81 -51.31 -1.04
N LYS A 551 11.53 -51.32 -2.17
CA LYS A 551 11.54 -50.21 -3.15
C LYS A 551 10.08 -49.86 -3.50
N LYS A 552 9.59 -48.68 -3.10
CA LYS A 552 8.35 -48.13 -3.68
C LYS A 552 8.59 -47.90 -5.19
N PRO A 553 7.60 -48.18 -6.07
CA PRO A 553 7.83 -48.14 -7.50
C PRO A 553 8.08 -46.69 -7.97
N ALA A 554 8.96 -46.53 -8.95
CA ALA A 554 9.04 -45.32 -9.77
C ALA A 554 7.65 -44.98 -10.33
N VAL A 555 7.38 -43.69 -10.61
CA VAL A 555 6.10 -43.24 -11.18
C VAL A 555 5.69 -44.17 -12.33
N THR A 556 4.61 -44.92 -12.12
CA THR A 556 4.08 -45.89 -13.09
C THR A 556 2.94 -45.27 -13.89
N SER A 557 2.60 -45.91 -15.01
CA SER A 557 1.40 -45.55 -15.78
C SER A 557 0.12 -45.59 -14.93
N ALA A 558 -0.02 -46.61 -14.07
CA ALA A 558 -1.19 -46.76 -13.20
C ALA A 558 -1.28 -45.62 -12.17
N THR A 559 -0.19 -45.30 -11.47
CA THR A 559 -0.16 -44.19 -10.51
C THR A 559 -0.42 -42.85 -11.20
N ALA A 560 0.16 -42.61 -12.39
CA ALA A 560 -0.09 -41.38 -13.12
C ALA A 560 -1.58 -41.22 -13.50
N LYS A 561 -2.22 -42.32 -13.90
CA LYS A 561 -3.65 -42.34 -14.19
C LYS A 561 -4.51 -41.99 -12.96
N GLU A 562 -4.23 -42.60 -11.81
CA GLU A 562 -4.96 -42.32 -10.55
C GLU A 562 -4.92 -40.83 -10.18
N TRP A 563 -3.76 -40.19 -10.36
CA TRP A 563 -3.59 -38.76 -10.10
C TRP A 563 -4.31 -37.87 -11.11
N ILE A 564 -4.33 -38.24 -12.40
CA ILE A 564 -5.11 -37.53 -13.43
C ILE A 564 -6.60 -37.63 -13.14
N ASP A 565 -7.10 -38.83 -12.81
CA ASP A 565 -8.52 -39.06 -12.50
C ASP A 565 -8.96 -38.26 -11.25
N ALA A 566 -8.10 -38.21 -10.23
CA ALA A 566 -8.31 -37.41 -9.03
C ALA A 566 -8.36 -35.91 -9.32
N ALA A 567 -7.42 -35.40 -10.13
CA ALA A 567 -7.42 -34.01 -10.54
C ALA A 567 -8.66 -33.66 -11.38
N GLY A 568 -9.08 -34.52 -12.31
CA GLY A 568 -10.31 -34.34 -13.09
C GLY A 568 -11.57 -34.30 -12.21
N THR A 569 -11.60 -35.08 -11.13
CA THR A 569 -12.69 -35.04 -10.14
C THR A 569 -12.74 -33.69 -9.43
N ILE A 570 -11.59 -33.11 -9.07
CA ILE A 570 -11.51 -31.79 -8.43
C ILE A 570 -11.90 -30.67 -9.40
N GLU A 571 -11.46 -30.73 -10.65
CA GLU A 571 -11.91 -29.78 -11.68
C GLU A 571 -13.42 -29.83 -11.88
N MET A 572 -14.00 -31.04 -11.91
CA MET A 572 -15.46 -31.21 -12.00
C MET A 572 -16.17 -30.59 -10.79
N LYS A 573 -15.63 -30.77 -9.56
CA LYS A 573 -16.16 -30.10 -8.37
C LYS A 573 -16.10 -28.57 -8.51
N ALA A 574 -14.99 -28.00 -8.99
CA ALA A 574 -14.85 -26.56 -9.20
C ALA A 574 -15.83 -26.03 -10.26
N PHE A 575 -16.02 -26.77 -11.35
CA PHE A 575 -16.99 -26.47 -12.39
C PHE A 575 -18.43 -26.48 -11.87
N LEU A 576 -18.81 -27.51 -11.10
CA LEU A 576 -20.15 -27.62 -10.49
C LEU A 576 -20.40 -26.51 -9.45
N ALA A 577 -19.35 -26.00 -8.80
CA ALA A 577 -19.41 -24.82 -7.94
C ALA A 577 -19.44 -23.49 -8.72
N GLY A 578 -19.40 -23.52 -10.05
CA GLY A 578 -19.37 -22.32 -10.90
C GLY A 578 -18.10 -21.48 -10.73
N TYR A 579 -17.00 -22.10 -10.27
CA TYR A 579 -15.76 -21.43 -9.86
C TYR A 579 -15.98 -20.31 -8.83
N GLU A 580 -16.97 -20.48 -7.96
CA GLU A 580 -17.22 -19.59 -6.83
C GLU A 580 -16.46 -20.13 -5.60
N ARG A 581 -15.72 -19.24 -4.94
CA ARG A 581 -14.78 -19.59 -3.87
C ARG A 581 -15.50 -20.16 -2.65
N GLY A 582 -16.62 -19.57 -2.22
CA GLY A 582 -17.40 -20.01 -1.07
C GLY A 582 -18.01 -21.40 -1.27
N GLU A 583 -18.56 -21.69 -2.44
CA GLU A 583 -19.17 -22.97 -2.80
C GLU A 583 -18.11 -24.07 -2.95
N PHE A 584 -16.93 -23.75 -3.50
CA PHE A 584 -15.86 -24.73 -3.71
C PHE A 584 -15.07 -25.03 -2.43
N PHE A 585 -14.63 -24.02 -1.68
CA PHE A 585 -13.82 -24.20 -0.47
C PHE A 585 -14.65 -24.28 0.83
N GLY A 586 -15.90 -23.81 0.83
CA GLY A 586 -16.75 -23.77 2.02
C GLY A 586 -17.50 -25.07 2.30
N LYS A 587 -17.59 -25.97 1.32
CA LYS A 587 -18.03 -27.36 1.56
C LYS A 587 -16.78 -28.18 1.90
N LYS A 588 -16.76 -28.84 3.07
CA LYS A 588 -15.70 -29.82 3.38
C LYS A 588 -15.59 -30.80 2.21
N ILE A 589 -14.41 -30.86 1.59
CA ILE A 589 -14.19 -31.54 0.29
C ILE A 589 -14.29 -33.06 0.39
#